data_AF-A0A1I0YWK5-F1
#
_entry.id   AF-A0A1I0YWK5-F1
#
_cell.length_a   1.000
_cell.length_b   1.000
_cell.length_c   1.000
_cell.angle_alpha   90.00
_cell.angle_beta   90.00
_cell.angle_gamma   90.00
#
_symmetry.space_group_name_H-M   'P 1'
#
loop_
_entity.id
_entity.type
_entity.pdbx_description
1 polymer ?
#
loop_
_entity_poly.entity_id
_entity_poly.type
_entity_poly.pdbx_seq_one_letter_code
_entity_poly.pdbx_strand_id
1 'polypeptide(L)'
;MISLLKKIHSFFRTQHIEIEGTWHGLYWYNESDSELLNSKRIGFNAQISNTSGTNNFVGIIKESKDGVPENAAISGSIKGMMIQFSKKYQNYYEVDHLGNRTIYEGTQFIFYAGKYNNSKNEYTGSWKTSTVYKYANGEKNIEDTLGHWKMSRSSF
;
A
#
# COMPACT_ATOMS: atom_id res chain seq x y z
N MET A 1 -43.79 -21.21 18.77
CA MET A 1 -42.85 -21.85 17.83
C MET A 1 -42.20 -20.78 16.94
N ILE A 2 -41.34 -19.92 17.51
CA ILE A 2 -40.68 -18.81 16.80
C ILE A 2 -39.22 -18.78 17.32
N SER A 3 -38.34 -19.65 16.81
CA SER A 3 -37.03 -19.84 17.48
C SER A 3 -35.81 -20.15 16.60
N LEU A 4 -35.90 -20.22 15.27
CA LEU A 4 -34.68 -20.47 14.46
C LEU A 4 -34.37 -19.41 13.40
N LEU A 5 -35.36 -18.67 12.88
CA LEU A 5 -35.13 -17.74 11.76
C LEU A 5 -34.43 -16.42 12.15
N LYS A 6 -34.56 -15.94 13.40
CA LYS A 6 -33.87 -14.71 13.85
C LYS A 6 -32.38 -14.90 14.13
N LYS A 7 -31.89 -16.13 14.31
CA LYS A 7 -30.47 -16.41 14.60
C LYS A 7 -29.58 -16.44 13.36
N ILE A 8 -30.15 -16.59 12.16
CA ILE A 8 -29.38 -16.71 10.91
C ILE A 8 -29.07 -15.33 10.29
N HIS A 9 -29.88 -14.30 10.55
CA HIS A 9 -29.64 -12.94 10.01
C HIS A 9 -28.52 -12.16 10.71
N SER A 10 -27.98 -12.68 11.82
CA SER A 10 -26.93 -12.01 12.60
C SER A 10 -25.51 -12.41 12.17
N PHE A 11 -25.33 -13.34 11.22
CA PHE A 11 -24.02 -13.92 10.94
C PHE A 11 -23.18 -13.19 9.87
N PHE A 12 -23.76 -12.21 9.18
CA PHE A 12 -23.04 -11.40 8.17
C PHE A 12 -23.20 -9.91 8.43
N ARG A 13 -22.94 -9.47 9.66
CA ARG A 13 -22.70 -8.04 9.87
C ARG A 13 -21.35 -7.73 9.24
N THR A 14 -21.35 -7.24 8.00
CA THR A 14 -20.15 -6.72 7.34
C THR A 14 -19.54 -5.68 8.27
N GLN A 15 -18.40 -6.01 8.87
CA GLN A 15 -17.71 -5.09 9.75
C GLN A 15 -17.24 -3.91 8.89
N HIS A 16 -17.74 -2.73 9.20
CA HIS A 16 -17.34 -1.50 8.55
C HIS A 16 -16.09 -0.96 9.27
N ILE A 17 -14.96 -0.93 8.59
CA ILE A 17 -13.72 -0.37 9.12
C ILE A 17 -13.63 1.06 8.60
N GLU A 18 -13.65 2.03 9.51
CA GLU A 18 -13.43 3.43 9.17
C GLU A 18 -11.95 3.63 8.81
N ILE A 19 -11.68 4.00 7.55
CA ILE A 19 -10.31 4.23 7.05
C ILE A 19 -9.90 5.70 7.06
N GLU A 20 -10.87 6.62 7.14
CA GLU A 20 -10.60 8.06 7.09
C GLU A 20 -9.68 8.54 8.21
N GLY A 21 -8.84 9.52 7.92
CA GLY A 21 -7.90 10.12 8.84
C GLY A 21 -6.45 9.72 8.60
N THR A 22 -5.63 9.89 9.62
CA THR A 22 -4.19 9.68 9.54
C THR A 22 -3.81 8.25 9.95
N TRP A 23 -2.93 7.64 9.15
CA TRP A 23 -2.32 6.34 9.41
C TRP A 23 -0.80 6.46 9.35
N HIS A 24 -0.13 5.78 10.27
CA HIS A 24 1.32 5.65 10.30
C HIS A 24 1.67 4.26 9.79
N GLY A 25 2.69 4.18 8.96
CA GLY A 25 2.98 3.01 8.16
C GLY A 25 4.46 2.70 8.04
N LEU A 26 4.74 1.44 7.72
CA LEU A 26 6.07 0.94 7.35
C LEU A 26 5.92 0.02 6.14
N TYR A 27 6.83 0.13 5.17
CA TYR A 27 7.00 -0.88 4.13
C TYR A 27 8.45 -1.34 4.03
N TRP A 28 8.64 -2.54 3.50
CA TRP A 28 9.95 -3.13 3.26
C TRP A 28 9.89 -4.07 2.05
N TYR A 29 11.06 -4.36 1.49
CA TYR A 29 11.28 -5.23 0.34
C TYR A 29 11.33 -6.71 0.77
N ASN A 30 11.12 -7.62 -0.18
CA ASN A 30 11.26 -9.05 0.09
C ASN A 30 12.73 -9.46 0.18
N GLU A 31 13.04 -10.52 0.93
CA GLU A 31 14.41 -10.99 1.21
C GLU A 31 15.24 -11.39 -0.04
N SER A 32 14.61 -11.47 -1.22
CA SER A 32 15.30 -11.74 -2.48
C SER A 32 16.00 -10.51 -3.08
N ASP A 33 15.72 -9.32 -2.57
CA ASP A 33 16.32 -8.08 -3.06
C ASP A 33 17.72 -7.90 -2.43
N SER A 34 18.53 -6.94 -2.89
CA SER A 34 19.89 -6.75 -2.36
C SER A 34 19.90 -6.60 -0.81
N GLU A 35 20.94 -7.07 -0.12
CA GLU A 35 21.03 -7.03 1.36
C GLU A 35 20.77 -5.63 1.95
N LEU A 36 21.16 -4.58 1.22
CA LEU A 36 20.92 -3.18 1.57
C LEU A 36 19.43 -2.80 1.55
N LEU A 37 18.64 -3.36 0.61
CA LEU A 37 17.20 -3.11 0.51
C LEU A 37 16.40 -3.95 1.51
N ASN A 38 16.85 -5.18 1.80
CA ASN A 38 16.17 -6.12 2.70
C ASN A 38 16.10 -5.65 4.14
N SER A 39 17.12 -4.88 4.57
CA SER A 39 17.19 -4.36 5.94
C SER A 39 16.39 -3.07 6.12
N LYS A 40 15.98 -2.41 5.03
CA LYS A 40 15.41 -1.07 5.09
C LYS A 40 13.89 -1.09 5.23
N ARG A 41 13.43 -0.62 6.38
CA ARG A 41 12.02 -0.30 6.63
C ARG A 41 11.79 1.19 6.40
N ILE A 42 10.91 1.52 5.46
CA ILE A 42 10.57 2.90 5.15
C ILE A 42 9.29 3.29 5.87
N GLY A 43 9.41 4.26 6.77
CA GLY A 43 8.26 4.87 7.45
C GLY A 43 7.48 5.78 6.52
N PHE A 44 6.16 5.85 6.71
CA PHE A 44 5.28 6.77 6.00
C PHE A 44 4.08 7.21 6.84
N ASN A 45 3.49 8.34 6.46
CA ASN A 45 2.21 8.83 6.97
C ASN A 45 1.22 8.92 5.81
N ALA A 46 0.06 8.29 5.94
CA ALA A 46 -1.04 8.39 5.00
C ALA A 46 -2.15 9.27 5.58
N GLN A 47 -2.54 10.31 4.85
CA GLN A 47 -3.75 11.08 5.12
C GLN A 47 -4.84 10.62 4.17
N ILE A 48 -5.88 9.98 4.70
CA ILE A 48 -6.95 9.35 3.90
C ILE A 48 -8.25 10.11 4.10
N SER A 49 -8.97 10.31 3.00
CA SER A 49 -10.33 10.86 2.96
C SER A 49 -11.24 9.87 2.24
N ASN A 50 -12.40 9.58 2.81
CA ASN A 50 -13.40 8.75 2.14
C ASN A 50 -14.08 9.52 1.03
N THR A 51 -14.41 8.83 -0.06
CA THR A 51 -15.32 9.38 -1.06
C THR A 51 -16.75 9.03 -0.67
N SER A 52 -17.54 10.05 -0.29
CA SER A 52 -18.87 9.92 0.31
C SER A 52 -19.73 8.82 -0.30
N GLY A 53 -20.27 7.94 0.56
CA GLY A 53 -21.23 6.90 0.18
C GLY A 53 -20.64 5.70 -0.57
N THR A 54 -19.32 5.56 -0.65
CA THR A 54 -18.66 4.43 -1.32
C THR A 54 -17.64 3.76 -0.41
N ASN A 55 -17.32 2.52 -0.74
CA ASN A 55 -16.19 1.78 -0.18
C ASN A 55 -14.83 2.31 -0.69
N ASN A 56 -14.79 3.44 -1.39
CA ASN A 56 -13.60 3.98 -2.02
C ASN A 56 -13.02 5.12 -1.17
N PHE A 57 -11.72 5.32 -1.32
CA PHE A 57 -11.00 6.39 -0.64
C PHE A 57 -9.91 6.98 -1.54
N VAL A 58 -9.52 8.20 -1.20
CA VAL A 58 -8.37 8.90 -1.76
C VAL A 58 -7.49 9.41 -0.64
N GLY A 59 -6.27 9.81 -0.95
CA GLY A 59 -5.38 10.35 0.06
C GLY A 59 -4.00 10.71 -0.46
N ILE A 60 -3.13 11.05 0.48
CA ILE A 60 -1.73 11.39 0.22
C ILE A 60 -0.85 10.61 1.19
N ILE A 61 0.23 10.02 0.68
CA ILE A 61 1.31 9.41 1.46
C ILE A 61 2.53 10.33 1.43
N LYS A 62 3.08 10.61 2.60
CA LYS A 62 4.38 11.24 2.79
C LYS A 62 5.32 10.25 3.47
N GLU A 63 6.47 9.99 2.86
CA GLU A 63 7.47 9.09 3.41
C GLU A 63 8.45 9.79 4.35
N SER A 64 9.10 8.98 5.18
CA SER A 64 10.26 9.37 5.98
C SER A 64 11.46 9.72 5.10
N LYS A 65 12.51 10.29 5.71
CA LYS A 65 13.76 10.72 5.02
C LYS A 65 14.39 9.62 4.16
N ASP A 66 14.13 8.37 4.52
CA ASP A 66 14.71 7.19 3.90
C ASP A 66 13.96 6.73 2.64
N GLY A 67 12.75 7.23 2.45
CA GLY A 67 11.86 6.95 1.32
C GLY A 67 11.94 8.01 0.22
N VAL A 68 10.98 7.96 -0.71
CA VAL A 68 10.81 8.92 -1.80
C VAL A 68 10.38 10.29 -1.24
N PRO A 69 11.08 11.40 -1.56
CA PRO A 69 10.84 12.71 -0.97
C PRO A 69 9.54 13.36 -1.49
N GLU A 70 8.99 12.82 -2.57
CA GLU A 70 7.76 13.27 -3.19
C GLU A 70 6.53 12.71 -2.48
N ASN A 71 5.51 13.54 -2.31
CA ASN A 71 4.20 13.09 -1.84
C ASN A 71 3.53 12.23 -2.91
N ALA A 72 3.08 11.04 -2.54
CA ALA A 72 2.35 10.15 -3.44
C ALA A 72 0.85 10.30 -3.25
N ALA A 73 0.10 10.39 -4.34
CA ALA A 73 -1.36 10.27 -4.28
C ALA A 73 -1.74 8.80 -4.10
N ILE A 74 -2.79 8.53 -3.31
CA ILE A 74 -3.38 7.19 -3.20
C ILE A 74 -4.86 7.21 -3.57
N SER A 75 -5.30 6.11 -4.20
CA SER A 75 -6.71 5.83 -4.47
C SER A 75 -6.97 4.34 -4.32
N GLY A 76 -8.07 3.98 -3.66
CA GLY A 76 -8.32 2.59 -3.31
C GLY A 76 -9.74 2.31 -2.87
N SER A 77 -9.93 1.08 -2.40
CA SER A 77 -11.20 0.59 -1.89
C SER A 77 -11.04 -0.38 -0.72
N ILE A 78 -12.12 -0.51 0.07
CA ILE A 78 -12.21 -1.44 1.20
C ILE A 78 -13.43 -2.35 1.02
N LYS A 79 -13.23 -3.64 1.17
CA LYS A 79 -14.31 -4.63 1.14
C LYS A 79 -14.21 -5.52 2.37
N GLY A 80 -15.05 -5.24 3.37
CA GLY A 80 -14.97 -5.87 4.67
C GLY A 80 -13.64 -5.57 5.33
N MET A 81 -12.82 -6.60 5.55
CA MET A 81 -11.48 -6.47 6.15
C MET A 81 -10.36 -6.25 5.13
N MET A 82 -10.67 -6.29 3.83
CA MET A 82 -9.67 -6.21 2.77
C MET A 82 -9.52 -4.77 2.31
N ILE A 83 -8.28 -4.34 2.08
CA ILE A 83 -7.93 -3.05 1.50
C ILE A 83 -7.11 -3.26 0.24
N GLN A 84 -7.38 -2.46 -0.79
CA GLN A 84 -6.58 -2.41 -2.01
C GLN A 84 -6.44 -0.95 -2.45
N PHE A 85 -5.24 -0.52 -2.82
CA PHE A 85 -5.01 0.83 -3.33
C PHE A 85 -3.82 0.91 -4.27
N SER A 86 -3.83 1.92 -5.13
CA SER A 86 -2.66 2.33 -5.89
C SER A 86 -2.02 3.54 -5.23
N LYS A 87 -0.70 3.59 -5.27
CA LYS A 87 0.14 4.72 -4.89
C LYS A 87 0.79 5.25 -6.15
N LYS A 88 0.66 6.56 -6.39
CA LYS A 88 1.10 7.24 -7.60
C LYS A 88 2.09 8.35 -7.25
N TYR A 89 3.28 8.27 -7.85
CA TYR A 89 4.23 9.39 -7.94
C TYR A 89 4.14 10.03 -9.32
N GLN A 90 4.42 11.33 -9.41
CA GLN A 90 4.55 12.08 -10.66
C GLN A 90 5.84 11.73 -11.40
N ASN A 91 6.91 11.42 -10.66
CA ASN A 91 8.20 11.00 -11.19
C ASN A 91 8.46 9.50 -10.94
N TYR A 92 9.33 8.91 -11.74
CA TYR A 92 9.77 7.53 -11.60
C TYR A 92 11.09 7.52 -10.82
N TYR A 93 11.12 6.75 -9.75
CA TYR A 93 12.28 6.63 -8.87
C TYR A 93 12.88 5.23 -8.99
N GLU A 94 14.14 5.18 -9.40
CA GLU A 94 14.96 3.97 -9.39
C GLU A 94 15.94 4.03 -8.21
N VAL A 95 16.13 2.90 -7.55
CA VAL A 95 17.11 2.75 -6.49
C VAL A 95 18.06 1.64 -6.90
N ASP A 96 19.35 1.96 -7.03
CA ASP A 96 20.36 0.96 -7.38
C ASP A 96 20.70 0.05 -6.19
N HIS A 97 21.53 -0.97 -6.44
CA HIS A 97 21.99 -1.92 -5.43
C HIS A 97 22.83 -1.28 -4.31
N LEU A 98 23.30 -0.03 -4.47
CA LEU A 98 24.01 0.74 -3.45
C LEU A 98 23.07 1.67 -2.67
N GLY A 99 21.79 1.71 -3.03
CA GLY A 99 20.80 2.60 -2.44
C GLY A 99 20.80 4.03 -3.01
N ASN A 100 21.56 4.29 -4.09
CA ASN A 100 21.51 5.58 -4.77
C ASN A 100 20.22 5.70 -5.55
N ARG A 101 19.67 6.92 -5.55
CA ARG A 101 18.40 7.23 -6.19
C ARG A 101 18.63 7.98 -7.50
N THR A 102 18.02 7.49 -8.56
CA THR A 102 17.92 8.20 -9.84
C THR A 102 16.45 8.56 -10.10
N ILE A 103 16.21 9.76 -10.61
CA ILE A 103 14.88 10.30 -10.88
C ILE A 103 14.71 10.45 -12.39
N TYR A 104 13.60 9.95 -12.91
CA TYR A 104 13.21 10.06 -14.30
C TYR A 104 11.85 10.73 -14.41
N GLU A 105 11.63 11.49 -15.48
CA GLU A 105 10.30 11.98 -15.81
C GLU A 105 9.38 10.81 -16.16
N GLY A 106 8.20 10.78 -15.54
CA GLY A 106 7.18 9.76 -15.81
C GLY A 106 6.49 9.28 -14.55
N THR A 107 5.21 8.96 -14.66
CA THR A 107 4.42 8.48 -13.53
C THR A 107 4.79 7.06 -13.15
N GLN A 108 5.00 6.82 -11.84
CA GLN A 108 5.18 5.48 -11.28
C GLN A 108 3.97 5.06 -10.45
N PHE A 109 3.53 3.82 -10.62
CA PHE A 109 2.47 3.20 -9.84
C PHE A 109 3.01 2.05 -8.99
N ILE A 110 2.53 1.99 -7.74
CA ILE A 110 2.77 0.87 -6.83
C ILE A 110 1.41 0.40 -6.32
N PHE A 111 1.15 -0.90 -6.39
CA PHE A 111 -0.13 -1.50 -6.03
C PHE A 111 -0.03 -2.19 -4.70
N TYR A 112 -0.97 -1.91 -3.81
CA TYR A 112 -1.03 -2.42 -2.44
C TYR A 112 -2.29 -3.24 -2.26
N ALA A 113 -2.16 -4.36 -1.56
CA ALA A 113 -3.28 -5.15 -1.08
C ALA A 113 -3.00 -5.63 0.34
N GLY A 114 -4.01 -5.69 1.18
CA GLY A 114 -3.84 -6.10 2.57
C GLY A 114 -5.14 -6.48 3.26
N LYS A 115 -4.99 -6.86 4.53
CA LYS A 115 -6.09 -7.26 5.41
C LYS A 115 -5.95 -6.59 6.77
N TYR A 116 -7.08 -6.20 7.33
CA TYR A 116 -7.16 -5.68 8.68
C TYR A 116 -7.01 -6.79 9.72
N ASN A 117 -6.27 -6.50 10.79
CA ASN A 117 -6.15 -7.34 11.95
C ASN A 117 -6.85 -6.67 13.15
N ASN A 118 -8.02 -7.18 13.53
CA ASN A 118 -8.82 -6.64 14.63
C ASN A 118 -8.08 -6.65 15.98
N SER A 119 -7.26 -7.66 16.28
CA SER A 119 -6.58 -7.73 17.58
C SER A 119 -5.43 -6.74 17.71
N LYS A 120 -4.85 -6.33 16.58
CA LYS A 120 -3.72 -5.40 16.50
C LYS A 120 -4.11 -3.99 16.05
N ASN A 121 -5.35 -3.79 15.61
CA ASN A 121 -5.86 -2.53 15.08
C ASN A 121 -4.98 -1.96 13.94
N GLU A 122 -4.53 -2.85 13.04
CA GLU A 122 -3.59 -2.53 11.95
C GLU A 122 -4.01 -3.20 10.63
N TYR A 123 -3.67 -2.57 9.52
CA TYR A 123 -3.63 -3.25 8.21
C TYR A 123 -2.22 -3.81 7.98
N THR A 124 -2.15 -5.00 7.39
CA THR A 124 -0.91 -5.60 6.90
C THR A 124 -1.13 -6.16 5.51
N GLY A 125 -0.10 -6.17 4.67
CA GLY A 125 -0.24 -6.68 3.32
C GLY A 125 1.04 -6.73 2.51
N SER A 126 0.86 -6.84 1.21
CA SER A 126 1.92 -6.80 0.22
C SER A 126 1.75 -5.63 -0.73
N TRP A 127 2.86 -5.22 -1.32
CA TRP A 127 2.89 -4.26 -2.41
C TRP A 127 3.65 -4.84 -3.60
N LYS A 128 3.35 -4.32 -4.79
CA LYS A 128 3.99 -4.70 -6.05
C LYS A 128 4.17 -3.47 -6.93
N THR A 129 5.31 -3.38 -7.62
CA THR A 129 5.52 -2.49 -8.76
C THR A 129 6.16 -3.27 -9.90
N SER A 130 5.99 -2.80 -11.13
CA SER A 130 6.53 -3.45 -12.32
C SER A 130 7.37 -2.44 -13.09
N THR A 131 8.63 -2.75 -13.32
CA THR A 131 9.55 -1.96 -14.14
C THR A 131 9.62 -2.58 -15.53
N VAL A 132 9.45 -1.74 -16.56
CA VAL A 132 9.54 -2.17 -17.96
C VAL A 132 10.88 -1.71 -18.54
N TYR A 133 11.81 -2.64 -18.70
CA TYR A 133 13.08 -2.40 -19.37
C TYR A 133 12.92 -2.54 -20.88
N LYS A 134 13.31 -1.52 -21.65
CA LYS A 134 13.34 -1.57 -23.11
C LYS A 134 14.79 -1.58 -23.59
N TYR A 135 15.20 -2.67 -24.22
CA TYR A 135 16.55 -2.84 -24.74
C TYR A 135 16.70 -2.20 -26.13
N ALA A 136 17.95 -1.97 -26.54
CA ALA A 136 18.27 -1.36 -27.83
C ALA A 136 17.77 -2.18 -29.04
N ASN A 137 17.65 -3.51 -28.89
CA ASN A 137 17.08 -4.41 -29.90
C ASN A 137 15.53 -4.32 -29.99
N GLY A 138 14.89 -3.47 -29.18
CA GLY A 138 13.43 -3.31 -29.13
C GLY A 138 12.71 -4.29 -28.20
N GLU A 139 13.44 -5.26 -27.61
CA GLU A 139 12.91 -6.20 -26.64
C GLU A 139 12.46 -5.48 -25.36
N LYS A 140 11.40 -6.01 -24.74
CA LYS A 140 10.89 -5.52 -23.47
C LYS A 140 10.97 -6.63 -22.43
N ASN A 141 11.56 -6.33 -21.29
CA ASN A 141 11.49 -7.16 -20.09
C ASN A 141 10.67 -6.44 -19.02
N ILE A 142 9.83 -7.19 -18.30
CA ILE A 142 9.06 -6.69 -17.17
C ILE A 142 9.59 -7.37 -15.93
N GLU A 143 10.10 -6.58 -15.01
CA GLU A 143 10.56 -7.05 -13.71
C GLU A 143 9.58 -6.58 -12.63
N ASP A 144 9.12 -7.52 -11.80
CA ASP A 144 8.25 -7.22 -10.69
C ASP A 144 9.07 -7.10 -9.40
N THR A 145 8.96 -5.97 -8.72
CA THR A 145 9.46 -5.83 -7.34
C THR A 145 8.30 -5.96 -6.37
N LEU A 146 8.52 -6.73 -5.31
CA LEU A 146 7.52 -7.09 -4.32
C LEU A 146 8.00 -6.70 -2.93
N GLY A 147 7.04 -6.46 -2.04
CA GLY A 147 7.36 -6.31 -0.64
C GLY A 147 6.14 -6.36 0.25
N HIS A 148 6.35 -5.97 1.50
CA HIS A 148 5.36 -6.00 2.55
C HIS A 148 5.15 -4.63 3.15
N TRP A 149 3.98 -4.44 3.76
CA TRP A 149 3.66 -3.21 4.46
C TRP A 149 2.75 -3.48 5.65
N LYS A 150 2.75 -2.52 6.58
CA LYS A 150 1.75 -2.42 7.65
C LYS A 150 1.43 -0.96 7.94
N MET A 151 0.22 -0.68 8.43
CA MET A 151 -0.13 0.64 8.96
C MET A 151 -1.17 0.56 10.09
N SER A 152 -1.06 1.48 11.04
CA SER A 152 -1.96 1.65 12.19
C SER A 152 -2.28 3.12 12.43
N ARG A 153 -3.34 3.40 13.19
CA ARG A 153 -3.64 4.76 13.65
C ARG A 153 -2.69 5.26 14.74
N SER A 154 -2.05 4.34 15.46
CA SER A 154 -0.96 4.64 16.38
C SER A 154 0.36 4.77 15.62
N SER A 155 1.24 5.67 16.06
CA SER A 155 2.61 5.77 15.55
C SER A 155 3.42 4.52 15.90
N PHE A 156 4.37 4.16 15.04
CA PHE A 156 5.36 3.11 15.29
C PHE A 156 6.59 3.64 16.03
#